data_AF-A0A1I2HLQ5-F1
#
_entry.id   AF-A0A1I2HLQ5-F1
#
_cell.length_a   1.000
_cell.length_b   1.000
_cell.length_c   1.000
_cell.angle_alpha   90.00
_cell.angle_beta   90.00
_cell.angle_gamma   90.00
#
_symmetry.space_group_name_H-M   'P 1'
#
loop_
_entity.id
_entity.type
_entity.pdbx_description
1 polymer ?
#
loop_
_entity_poly.entity_id
_entity_poly.type
_entity_poly.pdbx_seq_one_letter_code
_entity_poly.pdbx_strand_id
1 'polypeptide(L)'
;MPRYIEGQNRHQVTLLPESLDDFIAQDNTVRIVDAFINELDLVALGFHGATPAATGRPSYHPAVLLKLYLYGYLNRIQSSRRLE
;
A
#
# COMPACT_ATOMS: atom_id res chain seq x y z
N MET A 1 -8.86 10.46 -15.79
CA MET A 1 -8.56 10.91 -14.42
C MET A 1 -8.30 9.67 -13.57
N PRO A 2 -7.23 9.63 -12.77
CA PRO A 2 -6.95 8.49 -11.90
C PRO A 2 -8.12 8.30 -10.92
N ARG A 3 -8.59 7.06 -10.78
CA ARG A 3 -9.75 6.73 -9.94
C ARG A 3 -9.38 6.60 -8.46
N TYR A 4 -8.09 6.53 -8.16
CA TYR A 4 -7.50 6.49 -6.83
C TYR A 4 -6.35 7.50 -6.72
N ILE A 5 -5.94 7.82 -5.50
CA ILE A 5 -4.69 8.53 -5.24
C ILE A 5 -3.54 7.57 -5.60
N GLU A 6 -2.73 7.97 -6.57
CA GLU A 6 -1.53 7.23 -6.96
C GLU A 6 -0.36 7.59 -6.05
N GLY A 7 0.34 6.57 -5.56
CA GLY A 7 1.59 6.74 -4.82
C GLY A 7 2.78 6.97 -5.74
N GLN A 8 3.94 7.25 -5.16
CA GLN A 8 5.20 7.27 -5.89
C GLN A 8 5.66 5.85 -6.20
N ASN A 9 6.30 5.65 -7.36
CA ASN A 9 6.86 4.35 -7.72
C ASN A 9 8.13 4.10 -6.87
N ARG A 10 8.14 3.03 -6.08
CA ARG A 10 9.28 2.68 -5.20
C ARG A 10 10.56 2.33 -5.96
N HIS A 11 10.45 1.96 -7.24
CA HIS A 11 11.57 1.67 -8.13
C HIS A 11 12.02 2.90 -8.92
N GLN A 12 11.39 4.07 -8.70
CA GLN A 12 11.81 5.31 -9.34
C GLN A 12 13.21 5.69 -8.87
N VAL A 13 14.09 5.96 -9.83
CA VAL A 13 15.48 6.30 -9.54
C VAL A 13 15.60 7.73 -8.99
N THR A 14 16.33 7.90 -7.89
CA THR A 14 16.67 9.20 -7.28
C THR A 14 18.18 9.38 -7.12
N LEU A 15 18.63 10.55 -6.64
CA LEU A 15 20.06 10.85 -6.56
C LEU A 15 20.77 9.96 -5.52
N LEU A 16 20.17 9.80 -4.33
CA LEU A 16 20.62 8.89 -3.25
C LEU A 16 19.42 8.62 -2.32
N PRO A 17 18.99 7.36 -2.10
CA PRO A 17 19.44 6.11 -2.71
C PRO A 17 19.11 6.03 -4.21
N GLU A 18 19.57 4.97 -4.89
CA GLU A 18 19.14 4.71 -6.27
C GLU A 18 17.62 4.59 -6.32
N SER A 19 16.96 3.81 -5.46
CA SER A 19 15.51 3.77 -5.34
C SER A 19 15.03 3.58 -3.89
N LEU A 20 13.75 3.84 -3.62
CA LEU A 20 13.16 3.56 -2.31
C LEU A 20 13.22 2.05 -1.97
N ASP A 21 13.08 1.19 -2.99
CA ASP A 21 13.11 -0.26 -2.79
C ASP A 21 14.47 -0.78 -2.27
N ASP A 22 15.56 -0.05 -2.54
CA ASP A 22 16.91 -0.45 -2.10
C ASP A 22 17.12 -0.31 -0.59
N PHE A 23 16.29 0.49 0.09
CA PHE A 23 16.27 0.54 1.56
C PHE A 23 15.52 -0.64 2.19
N ILE A 24 14.81 -1.44 1.39
CA ILE A 24 14.03 -2.57 1.89
C ILE A 24 14.86 -3.84 1.72
N ALA A 25 15.29 -4.44 2.83
CA ALA A 25 16.00 -5.71 2.79
C ALA A 25 15.21 -6.79 2.02
N GLN A 26 15.91 -7.70 1.34
CA GLN A 26 15.30 -8.72 0.49
C GLN A 26 14.39 -9.68 1.29
N ASP A 27 14.72 -9.93 2.55
CA ASP A 27 14.00 -10.79 3.50
C ASP A 27 12.96 -10.02 4.35
N ASN A 28 12.77 -8.72 4.09
CA ASN A 28 11.82 -7.92 4.86
C ASN A 28 10.37 -8.39 4.62
N THR A 29 9.64 -8.59 5.70
CA THR A 29 8.23 -9.02 5.71
C THR A 29 7.30 -8.14 4.87
N VAL A 30 7.62 -6.86 4.68
CA VAL A 30 6.83 -5.93 3.86
C VAL A 30 6.69 -6.42 2.41
N ARG A 31 7.67 -7.17 1.89
CA ARG A 31 7.64 -7.72 0.53
C ARG A 31 6.56 -8.80 0.39
N ILE A 32 6.39 -9.64 1.41
CA ILE A 32 5.32 -10.65 1.46
C ILE A 32 3.96 -9.96 1.61
N VAL A 33 3.86 -8.94 2.47
CA VAL A 33 2.62 -8.16 2.66
C VAL A 33 2.17 -7.51 1.34
N ASP A 34 3.11 -6.91 0.61
CA ASP A 34 2.85 -6.28 -0.69
C ASP A 34 2.39 -7.30 -1.73
N ALA A 35 3.15 -8.38 -1.93
CA ALA A 35 2.82 -9.44 -2.87
C ALA A 35 1.46 -10.10 -2.55
N PHE A 36 1.24 -10.49 -1.28
CA PHE A 36 0.01 -11.15 -0.86
C PHE A 36 -1.23 -10.30 -1.13
N ILE A 37 -1.20 -9.01 -0.76
CA ILE A 37 -2.36 -8.13 -0.92
C ILE A 37 -2.61 -7.77 -2.39
N ASN A 38 -1.57 -7.70 -3.22
CA ASN A 38 -1.72 -7.44 -4.65
C ASN A 38 -2.43 -8.57 -5.39
N GLU A 39 -2.35 -9.81 -4.89
CA GLU A 39 -3.02 -10.99 -5.48
C GLU A 39 -4.49 -11.13 -5.03
N LEU A 40 -4.96 -10.33 -4.06
CA LEU A 40 -6.33 -10.41 -3.56
C LEU A 40 -7.33 -9.71 -4.49
N ASP A 41 -8.40 -10.41 -4.86
CA ASP A 41 -9.59 -9.78 -5.41
C ASP A 41 -10.39 -9.10 -4.30
N LEU A 42 -10.07 -7.82 -4.05
CA LEU A 42 -10.71 -7.03 -3.01
C LEU A 42 -12.20 -6.79 -3.28
N VAL A 43 -12.64 -6.79 -4.55
CA VAL A 43 -14.07 -6.64 -4.88
C VAL A 43 -14.82 -7.90 -4.48
N ALA A 44 -14.31 -9.08 -4.84
CA ALA A 44 -14.90 -10.36 -4.44
C ALA A 44 -14.89 -10.57 -2.92
N LEU A 45 -13.89 -10.04 -2.22
CA LEU A 45 -13.81 -10.05 -0.75
C LEU A 45 -14.73 -9.04 -0.06
N GLY A 46 -15.50 -8.25 -0.81
CA GLY A 46 -16.48 -7.31 -0.26
C GLY A 46 -15.93 -5.94 0.14
N PHE A 47 -14.74 -5.56 -0.32
CA PHE A 47 -14.23 -4.20 -0.10
C PHE A 47 -14.98 -3.22 -1.03
N HIS A 48 -16.03 -2.59 -0.53
CA HIS A 48 -16.78 -1.57 -1.27
C HIS A 48 -15.91 -0.39 -1.76
N GLY A 49 -14.81 -0.09 -1.07
CA GLY A 49 -13.84 0.93 -1.50
C GLY A 49 -13.02 0.55 -2.74
N ALA A 50 -13.06 -0.72 -3.17
CA ALA A 50 -12.41 -1.20 -4.40
C ALA A 50 -13.23 -0.86 -5.65
N THR A 51 -14.46 -0.36 -5.49
CA THR A 51 -15.20 0.32 -6.54
C THR A 51 -15.09 1.84 -6.34
N PRO A 52 -14.40 2.57 -7.23
CA PRO A 52 -14.18 4.00 -7.06
C PRO A 52 -15.48 4.79 -7.31
N ALA A 53 -15.63 5.90 -6.59
CA ALA A 53 -16.76 6.81 -6.78
C ALA A 53 -16.72 7.45 -8.18
N ALA A 54 -17.89 7.75 -8.75
CA ALA A 54 -18.00 8.38 -10.06
C ALA A 54 -17.55 9.85 -10.07
N THR A 55 -17.65 10.53 -8.92
CA THR A 55 -17.35 11.95 -8.76
C THR A 55 -16.67 12.22 -7.41
N GLY A 56 -16.02 13.38 -7.29
CA GLY A 56 -15.34 13.82 -6.06
C GLY A 56 -13.83 13.60 -6.08
N ARG A 57 -13.20 13.77 -4.91
CA ARG A 57 -11.77 13.54 -4.72
C ARG A 57 -11.48 12.04 -4.80
N PRO A 58 -10.48 11.59 -5.58
CA PRO A 58 -10.05 10.19 -5.56
C PRO A 58 -9.73 9.71 -4.14
N SER A 59 -10.19 8.52 -3.79
CA SER A 59 -9.86 7.88 -2.51
C SER A 59 -8.52 7.15 -2.61
N TYR A 60 -7.98 6.70 -1.46
CA TYR A 60 -6.92 5.70 -1.48
C TYR A 60 -7.48 4.35 -1.91
N HIS A 61 -6.70 3.58 -2.66
CA HIS A 61 -7.05 2.20 -2.99
C HIS A 61 -7.06 1.34 -1.70
N PRO A 62 -8.08 0.51 -1.43
CA PRO A 62 -8.17 -0.27 -0.20
C PRO A 62 -6.98 -1.20 0.03
N ALA A 63 -6.34 -1.69 -1.04
CA ALA A 63 -5.09 -2.46 -0.95
C ALA A 63 -3.99 -1.71 -0.18
N VAL A 64 -3.86 -0.39 -0.36
CA VAL A 64 -2.84 0.41 0.33
C VAL A 64 -3.11 0.44 1.83
N LEU A 65 -4.37 0.69 2.21
CA LEU A 65 -4.78 0.70 3.62
C LEU A 65 -4.64 -0.68 4.26
N LEU A 66 -4.97 -1.75 3.53
CA LEU A 66 -4.83 -3.12 4.00
C LEU A 66 -3.36 -3.50 4.22
N LYS A 67 -2.45 -3.04 3.34
CA LYS A 67 -1.00 -3.24 3.51
C LYS A 67 -0.49 -2.59 4.79
N LEU A 68 -0.88 -1.33 5.04
CA LEU A 68 -0.52 -0.61 6.26
C LEU A 68 -1.07 -1.30 7.51
N TYR A 69 -2.33 -1.73 7.47
CA TYR A 69 -2.98 -2.43 8.58
C TYR A 69 -2.27 -3.75 8.91
N LEU A 70 -2.03 -4.59 7.90
CA LEU A 70 -1.36 -5.88 8.10
C LEU A 70 0.08 -5.70 8.56
N TYR A 71 0.81 -4.74 7.99
CA TYR A 71 2.17 -4.42 8.42
C TYR A 71 2.21 -3.98 9.89
N GLY A 72 1.33 -3.05 10.29
CA GLY A 72 1.24 -2.60 11.68
C GLY A 72 0.88 -3.73 12.64
N TYR A 73 -0.06 -4.59 12.25
CA TYR A 73 -0.43 -5.77 13.03
C TYR A 73 0.74 -6.73 13.25
N LEU A 74 1.46 -7.09 12.17
CA LEU A 74 2.63 -7.98 12.23
C LEU A 74 3.75 -7.43 13.11
N ASN A 75 3.96 -6.10 13.08
CA ASN A 75 4.99 -5.42 13.85
C ASN A 75 4.52 -4.96 15.25
N ARG A 76 3.31 -5.34 15.68
CA ARG A 76 2.70 -4.93 16.96
C ARG A 76 2.61 -3.40 17.13
N ILE A 77 2.48 -2.66 16.04
CA ILE A 77 2.30 -1.21 16.01
C ILE A 77 0.80 -0.92 15.88
N GLN A 78 0.16 -0.58 17.00
CA GLN A 78 -1.29 -0.33 17.07
C GLN A 78 -1.67 1.14 16.83
N SER A 79 -0.69 2.04 16.78
CA SER A 79 -0.92 3.48 16.61
C SER A 79 -0.66 3.88 15.17
N SER A 80 -1.66 4.47 14.50
CA SER A 80 -1.49 5.04 13.16
C SER A 80 -0.38 6.09 13.13
N ARG A 81 -0.29 6.93 14.17
CA ARG A 81 0.78 7.93 14.31
C ARG A 81 2.18 7.33 14.43
N ARG A 82 2.32 6.10 14.92
CA ARG A 82 3.61 5.40 14.98
C ARG A 82 3.96 4.69 13.66
N LEU A 83 3.00 4.58 12.74
CA LEU A 83 3.21 4.02 11.39
C LEU A 83 3.56 5.10 10.35
N GLU A 84 3.23 6.37 10.63
CA GLU A 84 3.68 7.54 9.87
C GLU A 84 5.18 7.80 10.05
#